data_AF-A0A958LBE8-F1
#
_entry.id   AF-A0A958LBE8-F1
#
_cell.length_a   1.000
_cell.length_b   1.000
_cell.length_c   1.000
_cell.angle_alpha   90.00
_cell.angle_beta   90.00
_cell.angle_gamma   90.00
#
_symmetry.space_group_name_H-M   'P 1'
#
loop_
_entity.id
_entity.type
_entity.pdbx_description
1 polymer ?
#
loop_
_entity_poly.entity_id
_entity_poly.type
_entity_poly.pdbx_seq_one_letter_code
_entity_poly.pdbx_strand_id
1 'polypeptide(L)'
;MNTQQNSTNWLVVLALVGGIWYASQHATKVDPGPIAPGYSPSPEMVTATAQIKSIAASHPNDAKRIAPFFSAAADIVQRDSTTIANTAQFQAWIRDGSILRYQGTDLASKLPGFSDALHAAVTSTVGDEQKAFDAATRSKTVELLRAICWALGGTTS
;
A
#
# COMPACT_ATOMS: atom_id res chain seq x y z
N MET A 1 20.32 21.11 31.54
CA MET A 1 19.61 21.14 30.23
C MET A 1 20.18 20.01 29.39
N ASN A 2 19.52 18.85 29.39
CA ASN A 2 19.95 17.68 28.63
C ASN A 2 19.16 17.59 27.33
N THR A 3 19.83 17.91 26.23
CA THR A 3 19.32 17.73 24.87
C THR A 3 19.93 16.44 24.32
N GLN A 4 19.32 15.30 24.63
CA GLN A 4 19.78 14.01 24.09
C GLN A 4 18.59 13.15 23.68
N GLN A 5 18.00 13.43 22.51
CA GLN A 5 17.13 12.50 21.77
C GLN A 5 16.73 13.14 20.43
N ASN A 6 17.51 12.94 19.35
CA ASN A 6 16.92 12.99 17.99
C ASN A 6 17.80 12.48 16.82
N SER A 7 18.91 11.77 17.05
CA SER A 7 19.78 11.34 15.94
C SER A 7 19.49 9.91 15.43
N THR A 8 18.64 9.13 16.09
CA THR A 8 18.53 7.68 15.81
C THR A 8 17.57 7.31 14.66
N ASN A 9 16.70 8.21 14.18
CA ASN A 9 15.66 7.83 13.20
C ASN A 9 16.03 8.02 11.71
N TRP A 10 17.11 8.73 11.38
CA TRP A 10 17.44 9.00 9.98
C TRP A 10 18.09 7.80 9.26
N LEU A 11 18.84 6.98 10.00
CA LEU A 11 19.49 5.79 9.44
C LEU A 11 18.48 4.68 9.13
N VAL A 12 17.39 4.55 9.89
CA VAL A 12 16.30 3.61 9.58
C VAL A 12 15.53 4.03 8.34
N VAL A 13 15.26 5.34 8.20
CA VAL A 13 14.61 5.89 7.00
C VAL A 13 15.48 5.69 5.76
N LEU A 14 16.80 5.94 5.85
CA LEU A 14 17.72 5.68 4.74
C LEU A 14 17.90 4.18 4.45
N ALA A 15 17.85 3.30 5.45
CA ALA A 15 17.88 1.86 5.23
C ALA A 15 16.59 1.34 4.58
N LEU A 16 15.43 1.91 4.91
CA LEU A 16 14.16 1.57 4.27
C LEU A 16 14.09 2.12 2.84
N VAL A 17 14.46 3.39 2.62
CA VAL A 17 14.49 4.00 1.27
C VAL A 17 15.58 3.36 0.41
N GLY A 18 16.77 3.13 0.95
CA GLY A 18 17.88 2.45 0.29
C GLY A 18 17.58 0.98 0.02
N GLY A 19 16.87 0.30 0.93
CA GLY A 19 16.36 -1.06 0.73
C GLY A 19 15.29 -1.12 -0.36
N ILE A 20 14.39 -0.14 -0.44
CA ILE A 20 13.40 0.00 -1.51
C ILE A 20 14.07 0.29 -2.86
N TRP A 21 15.12 1.12 -2.89
CA TRP A 21 15.86 1.43 -4.11
C TRP A 21 16.73 0.25 -4.57
N TYR A 22 17.40 -0.44 -3.66
CA TYR A 22 18.19 -1.64 -3.93
C TYR A 22 17.29 -2.82 -4.35
N ALA A 23 16.16 -3.03 -3.67
CA ALA A 23 15.15 -3.99 -4.10
C ALA A 23 14.50 -3.59 -5.44
N SER A 24 14.37 -2.31 -5.76
CA SER A 24 13.90 -1.86 -7.08
C SER A 24 14.92 -2.16 -8.20
N GLN A 25 16.21 -2.08 -7.90
CA GLN A 25 17.29 -2.39 -8.85
C GLN A 25 17.60 -3.88 -8.98
N HIS A 26 17.33 -4.68 -7.95
CA HIS A 26 17.65 -6.12 -7.90
C HIS A 26 16.44 -7.02 -7.69
N ALA A 27 15.23 -6.46 -7.72
CA ALA A 27 14.05 -7.24 -7.99
C ALA A 27 14.31 -7.92 -9.34
N THR A 28 14.48 -9.25 -9.29
CA THR A 28 13.94 -10.09 -10.36
C THR A 28 12.61 -9.47 -10.74
N LYS A 29 12.33 -9.28 -12.03
CA LYS A 29 11.01 -8.83 -12.48
C LYS A 29 9.97 -9.78 -11.87
N VAL A 30 9.50 -9.47 -10.67
CA VAL A 30 8.35 -10.12 -10.07
C VAL A 30 7.26 -9.43 -10.82
N ASP A 31 6.85 -10.07 -11.91
CA ASP A 31 5.62 -9.72 -12.57
C ASP A 31 4.57 -9.75 -11.45
N PRO A 32 3.95 -8.61 -11.08
CA PRO A 32 2.94 -8.62 -10.04
C PRO A 32 1.92 -9.66 -10.48
N GLY A 33 1.77 -10.71 -9.68
CA GLY A 33 0.85 -11.77 -10.03
C GLY A 33 -0.52 -11.13 -10.26
N PRO A 34 -1.25 -11.53 -11.31
CA PRO A 34 -2.64 -11.13 -11.42
C PRO A 34 -3.33 -11.50 -10.11
N ILE A 35 -4.26 -10.66 -9.65
CA ILE A 35 -5.13 -11.07 -8.55
C ILE A 35 -5.76 -12.40 -8.98
N ALA A 36 -5.83 -13.39 -8.09
CA ALA A 36 -6.34 -14.71 -8.44
C ALA A 36 -7.69 -14.60 -9.20
N PRO A 37 -7.87 -15.30 -10.33
CA PRO A 37 -9.12 -15.28 -11.08
C PRO A 37 -10.30 -15.58 -10.15
N GLY A 38 -11.32 -14.70 -10.15
CA GLY A 38 -12.49 -14.83 -9.28
C GLY A 38 -12.33 -14.26 -7.85
N TYR A 39 -11.26 -13.53 -7.55
CA TYR A 39 -11.16 -12.81 -6.27
C TYR A 39 -12.30 -11.79 -6.12
N SER A 40 -13.05 -11.94 -5.04
CA SER A 40 -14.02 -10.97 -4.55
C SER A 40 -13.63 -10.59 -3.12
N PRO A 41 -13.48 -9.29 -2.81
CA PRO A 41 -13.21 -8.85 -1.44
C PRO A 41 -14.34 -9.25 -0.48
N SER A 42 -14.03 -9.40 0.80
CA SER A 42 -15.06 -9.53 1.84
C SER A 42 -15.93 -8.28 1.94
N PRO A 43 -17.16 -8.36 2.51
CA PRO A 43 -18.02 -7.19 2.68
C PRO A 43 -17.37 -6.04 3.47
N GLU A 44 -16.51 -6.38 4.44
CA GLU A 44 -15.71 -5.42 5.21
C GLU A 44 -14.77 -4.63 4.28
N MET A 45 -14.02 -5.33 3.41
CA MET A 45 -13.10 -4.70 2.47
C MET A 45 -13.81 -3.95 1.34
N VAL A 46 -14.99 -4.40 0.92
CA VAL A 46 -15.84 -3.63 -0.02
C VAL A 46 -16.24 -2.29 0.61
N THR A 47 -16.59 -2.30 1.89
CA THR A 47 -16.95 -1.07 2.62
C THR A 47 -15.73 -0.15 2.77
N ALA A 48 -14.59 -0.71 3.20
CA ALA A 48 -13.35 0.05 3.38
C ALA A 48 -12.84 0.71 2.08
N THR A 49 -13.09 0.09 0.92
CA THR A 49 -12.62 0.57 -0.39
C THR A 49 -13.68 1.30 -1.22
N ALA A 50 -14.87 1.54 -0.65
CA ALA A 50 -16.00 2.14 -1.38
C ALA A 50 -15.67 3.53 -1.95
N GLN A 51 -15.01 4.39 -1.18
CA GLN A 51 -14.62 5.72 -1.63
C GLN A 51 -13.55 5.65 -2.74
N ILE A 52 -12.60 4.73 -2.62
CA ILE A 52 -11.58 4.48 -3.65
C ILE A 52 -12.25 4.05 -4.96
N LYS A 53 -13.21 3.12 -4.89
CA LYS A 53 -13.98 2.67 -6.05
C LYS A 53 -14.77 3.80 -6.71
N SER A 54 -15.37 4.69 -5.89
CA SER A 54 -16.08 5.87 -6.39
C SER A 54 -15.15 6.83 -7.15
N ILE A 55 -13.97 7.11 -6.61
CA ILE A 55 -12.95 7.96 -7.28
C ILE A 55 -12.45 7.29 -8.57
N ALA A 56 -12.20 5.97 -8.52
CA ALA A 56 -11.76 5.20 -9.67
C ALA A 56 -12.78 5.20 -10.81
N ALA A 57 -14.08 5.20 -10.51
CA ALA A 57 -15.14 5.23 -11.51
C ALA A 57 -15.14 6.52 -12.36
N SER A 58 -14.66 7.64 -11.81
CA SER A 58 -14.51 8.90 -12.55
C SER A 58 -13.39 8.86 -13.59
N HIS A 59 -12.35 8.03 -13.37
CA HIS A 59 -11.19 7.90 -14.24
C HIS A 59 -10.71 6.45 -14.35
N PRO A 60 -11.51 5.54 -14.95
CA PRO A 60 -11.30 4.10 -14.84
C PRO A 60 -10.00 3.61 -15.49
N ASN A 61 -9.60 4.21 -16.61
CA ASN A 61 -8.36 3.84 -17.29
C ASN A 61 -7.11 4.23 -16.47
N ASP A 62 -7.15 5.41 -15.85
CA ASP A 62 -6.04 5.90 -15.01
C ASP A 62 -5.98 5.14 -13.68
N ALA A 63 -7.13 4.84 -13.07
CA ALA A 63 -7.23 3.98 -11.90
C ALA A 63 -6.68 2.56 -12.18
N LYS A 64 -6.98 1.99 -13.35
CA LYS A 64 -6.46 0.66 -13.71
C LYS A 64 -4.94 0.62 -13.83
N ARG A 65 -4.29 1.73 -14.23
CA ARG A 65 -2.82 1.84 -14.31
C ARG A 65 -2.13 1.74 -12.95
N ILE A 66 -2.83 2.03 -11.87
CA ILE A 66 -2.29 2.01 -10.50
C ILE A 66 -2.62 0.72 -9.75
N ALA A 67 -3.61 -0.06 -10.20
CA ALA A 67 -3.96 -1.34 -9.60
C ALA A 67 -2.76 -2.31 -9.42
N PRO A 68 -1.84 -2.49 -10.39
CA PRO A 68 -0.70 -3.41 -10.23
C PRO A 68 0.23 -3.06 -9.07
N PHE A 69 0.34 -1.77 -8.70
CA PHE A 69 1.13 -1.35 -7.54
C PHE A 69 0.57 -1.96 -6.25
N PHE A 70 -0.75 -1.97 -6.07
CA PHE A 70 -1.38 -2.54 -4.89
C PHE A 70 -1.36 -4.07 -4.87
N SER A 71 -1.44 -4.71 -6.05
CA SER A 71 -1.20 -6.16 -6.16
C SER A 71 0.22 -6.53 -5.73
N ALA A 72 1.23 -5.81 -6.24
CA ALA A 72 2.62 -6.00 -5.86
C ALA A 72 2.84 -5.74 -4.36
N ALA A 73 2.23 -4.68 -3.82
CA ALA A 73 2.31 -4.37 -2.41
C ALA A 73 1.72 -5.50 -1.54
N ALA A 74 0.60 -6.08 -1.95
CA ALA A 74 0.00 -7.23 -1.27
C ALA A 74 0.95 -8.44 -1.25
N ASP A 75 1.60 -8.74 -2.38
CA ASP A 75 2.56 -9.84 -2.49
C ASP A 75 3.81 -9.60 -1.62
N ILE A 76 4.30 -8.36 -1.56
CA ILE A 76 5.41 -7.97 -0.68
C ILE A 76 5.01 -8.19 0.78
N VAL A 77 3.86 -7.67 1.21
CA VAL A 77 3.40 -7.81 2.59
C VAL A 77 3.16 -9.28 2.96
N GLN A 78 2.67 -10.09 2.02
CA GLN A 78 2.43 -11.52 2.23
C GLN A 78 3.74 -12.30 2.41
N ARG A 79 4.79 -11.96 1.66
CA ARG A 79 6.10 -12.63 1.71
C ARG A 79 7.00 -12.09 2.81
N ASP A 80 6.81 -10.83 3.17
CA ASP A 80 7.55 -10.22 4.24
C ASP A 80 7.22 -10.92 5.57
N SER A 81 8.25 -11.31 6.31
CA SER A 81 8.11 -11.92 7.63
C SER A 81 8.73 -11.06 8.74
N THR A 82 9.50 -10.02 8.40
CA THR A 82 10.38 -9.34 9.36
C THR A 82 10.63 -7.86 9.11
N THR A 83 10.35 -7.33 7.91
CA THR A 83 10.70 -5.95 7.53
C THR A 83 9.68 -4.95 8.06
N ILE A 84 8.39 -5.29 7.96
CA ILE A 84 7.30 -4.50 8.54
C ILE A 84 7.05 -5.06 9.94
N ALA A 85 7.58 -4.39 10.96
CA ALA A 85 7.49 -4.86 12.35
C ALA A 85 6.25 -4.31 13.08
N ASN A 86 5.74 -3.16 12.67
CA ASN A 86 4.56 -2.55 13.27
C ASN A 86 3.66 -1.82 12.26
N THR A 87 2.42 -1.54 12.67
CA THR A 87 1.38 -0.89 11.87
C THR A 87 1.77 0.53 11.44
N ALA A 88 2.45 1.30 12.28
CA ALA A 88 2.94 2.64 11.92
C ALA A 88 4.02 2.60 10.80
N GLN A 89 4.91 1.61 10.81
CA GLN A 89 5.87 1.38 9.74
C GLN A 89 5.18 1.03 8.42
N PHE A 90 4.15 0.19 8.46
CA PHE A 90 3.33 -0.10 7.28
C PHE A 90 2.68 1.16 6.73
N GLN A 91 2.09 2.00 7.59
CA GLN A 91 1.48 3.26 7.17
C GLN A 91 2.48 4.21 6.50
N ALA A 92 3.68 4.35 7.07
CA ALA A 92 4.73 5.15 6.47
C ALA A 92 5.13 4.58 5.10
N TRP A 93 5.33 3.26 5.03
CA TRP A 93 5.70 2.57 3.79
C TRP A 93 4.67 2.76 2.67
N ILE A 94 3.39 2.55 2.94
CA ILE A 94 2.34 2.68 1.92
C ILE A 94 2.14 4.15 1.51
N ARG A 95 2.22 5.09 2.46
CA ARG A 95 2.14 6.52 2.17
C ARG A 95 3.29 6.93 1.27
N ASP A 96 4.53 6.65 1.67
CA ASP A 96 5.71 7.10 0.95
C ASP A 96 5.84 6.39 -0.41
N GLY A 97 5.53 5.08 -0.47
CA GLY A 97 5.50 4.32 -1.72
C GLY A 97 4.43 4.82 -2.70
N SER A 98 3.24 5.16 -2.20
CA SER A 98 2.18 5.73 -3.02
C SER A 98 2.54 7.13 -3.52
N ILE A 99 3.12 7.98 -2.67
CA ILE A 99 3.65 9.29 -3.04
C ILE A 99 4.70 9.16 -4.15
N LEU A 100 5.69 8.28 -4.00
CA LEU A 100 6.71 8.05 -5.04
C LEU A 100 6.10 7.57 -6.36
N ARG A 101 5.07 6.72 -6.28
CA ARG A 101 4.37 6.25 -7.48
C ARG A 101 3.56 7.35 -8.15
N TYR A 102 2.99 8.30 -7.40
CA TYR A 102 2.08 9.31 -7.91
C TYR A 102 2.74 10.65 -8.26
N GLN A 103 3.72 11.12 -7.49
CA GLN A 103 4.37 12.42 -7.70
C GLN A 103 5.11 12.52 -9.04
N GLY A 104 5.57 11.40 -9.59
CA GLY A 104 6.20 11.36 -10.91
C GLY A 104 5.22 11.20 -12.07
N THR A 105 3.90 11.24 -11.82
CA THR A 105 2.86 10.91 -12.82
C THR A 105 1.78 11.96 -12.91
N ASP A 106 1.06 11.98 -14.02
CA ASP A 106 -0.15 12.80 -14.23
C ASP A 106 -1.37 12.29 -13.45
N LEU A 107 -1.22 11.20 -12.68
CA LEU A 107 -2.31 10.53 -12.00
C LEU A 107 -2.77 11.27 -10.75
N ALA A 108 -1.88 12.02 -10.10
CA ALA A 108 -2.21 12.79 -8.89
C ALA A 108 -3.26 13.88 -9.17
N SER A 109 -3.20 14.53 -10.33
CA SER A 109 -4.20 15.53 -10.73
C SER A 109 -5.49 14.88 -11.28
N LYS A 110 -5.41 13.66 -11.79
CA LYS A 110 -6.53 12.92 -12.37
C LYS A 110 -7.36 12.14 -11.34
N LEU A 111 -6.80 11.82 -10.17
CA LEU A 111 -7.50 11.09 -9.11
C LEU A 111 -7.54 11.92 -7.83
N PRO A 112 -8.28 13.06 -7.82
CA PRO A 112 -8.35 13.93 -6.66
C PRO A 112 -8.96 13.20 -5.46
N GLY A 113 -8.35 13.38 -4.28
CA GLY A 113 -8.80 12.74 -3.03
C GLY A 113 -8.45 11.25 -2.91
N PHE A 114 -7.78 10.64 -3.89
CA PHE A 114 -7.40 9.23 -3.83
C PHE A 114 -6.44 8.92 -2.68
N SER A 115 -5.46 9.79 -2.44
CA SER A 115 -4.51 9.62 -1.35
C SER A 115 -5.18 9.62 0.02
N ASP A 116 -6.18 10.49 0.22
CA ASP A 116 -6.93 10.58 1.48
C ASP A 116 -7.82 9.35 1.66
N ALA A 117 -8.50 8.91 0.60
CA ALA A 117 -9.31 7.70 0.62
C ALA A 117 -8.47 6.45 0.90
N LEU A 118 -7.27 6.36 0.31
CA LEU A 118 -6.30 5.30 0.58
C LEU A 118 -5.87 5.30 2.04
N HIS A 119 -5.50 6.47 2.56
CA HIS A 119 -5.06 6.60 3.95
C HIS A 119 -6.18 6.22 4.92
N ALA A 120 -7.41 6.67 4.69
CA ALA A 120 -8.58 6.31 5.50
C ALA A 120 -8.86 4.80 5.47
N ALA A 121 -8.75 4.15 4.30
CA ALA A 121 -8.94 2.70 4.18
C ALA A 121 -7.86 1.91 4.94
N VAL A 122 -6.59 2.35 4.85
CA VAL A 122 -5.47 1.75 5.59
C VAL A 122 -5.65 1.94 7.09
N THR A 123 -5.90 3.17 7.56
CA THR A 123 -6.05 3.47 8.98
C THR A 123 -7.24 2.75 9.60
N SER A 124 -8.38 2.67 8.91
CA SER A 124 -9.56 1.95 9.42
C SER A 124 -9.39 0.44 9.51
N THR A 125 -8.57 -0.16 8.63
CA THR A 125 -8.39 -1.62 8.57
C THR A 125 -7.21 -2.11 9.41
N VAL A 126 -6.09 -1.38 9.35
CA VAL A 126 -4.80 -1.78 9.94
C VAL A 126 -4.53 -1.05 11.26
N GLY A 127 -5.14 0.12 11.46
CA GLY A 127 -4.83 1.02 12.58
C GLY A 127 -3.59 1.89 12.32
N ASP A 128 -3.42 2.92 13.14
CA ASP A 128 -2.31 3.89 13.12
C ASP A 128 -1.38 3.75 14.34
N GLU A 129 -1.63 2.76 15.18
CA GLU A 129 -0.90 2.55 16.43
C GLU A 129 0.51 1.99 16.18
N GLN A 130 1.36 1.94 17.21
CA GLN A 130 2.61 1.16 17.18
C GLN A 130 2.38 -0.29 17.64
N LYS A 131 1.39 -0.96 17.05
CA LYS A 131 1.09 -2.37 17.34
C LYS A 131 1.98 -3.30 16.51
N ALA A 132 2.34 -4.44 17.09
CA ALA A 132 3.08 -5.48 16.38
C ALA A 132 2.33 -5.91 15.12
N PHE A 133 3.06 -6.04 14.02
CA PHE A 133 2.49 -6.44 12.73
C PHE A 133 2.39 -7.96 12.64
N ASP A 134 1.45 -8.51 13.40
CA ASP A 134 1.25 -9.96 13.53
C ASP A 134 0.63 -10.61 12.28
N ALA A 135 0.52 -11.93 12.29
CA ALA A 135 0.00 -12.70 11.16
C ALA A 135 -1.44 -12.33 10.78
N ALA A 136 -2.29 -12.01 11.76
CA ALA A 136 -3.68 -11.61 11.53
C ALA A 136 -3.77 -10.24 10.84
N THR A 137 -3.01 -9.26 11.36
CA THR A 137 -2.90 -7.91 10.81
C THR A 137 -2.29 -7.93 9.42
N ARG A 138 -1.28 -8.77 9.20
CA ARG A 138 -0.66 -9.00 7.89
C ARG A 138 -1.66 -9.57 6.89
N SER A 139 -2.43 -10.60 7.28
CA SER A 139 -3.46 -11.18 6.42
C SER A 139 -4.54 -10.16 6.05
N LYS A 140 -5.03 -9.38 7.02
CA LYS A 140 -5.99 -8.28 6.76
C LYS A 140 -5.43 -7.22 5.83
N THR A 141 -4.16 -6.86 6.01
CA THR A 141 -3.49 -5.87 5.16
C THR A 141 -3.34 -6.36 3.72
N VAL A 142 -2.98 -7.63 3.53
CA VAL A 142 -2.93 -8.26 2.21
C VAL A 142 -4.31 -8.24 1.56
N GLU A 143 -5.36 -8.57 2.31
CA GLU A 143 -6.74 -8.53 1.81
C GLU A 143 -7.15 -7.11 1.42
N LEU A 144 -6.85 -6.11 2.25
CA LEU A 144 -7.09 -4.69 1.95
C LEU A 144 -6.40 -4.27 0.65
N LEU A 145 -5.11 -4.57 0.49
CA LEU A 145 -4.36 -4.18 -0.70
C LEU A 145 -4.91 -4.84 -1.96
N ARG A 146 -5.31 -6.11 -1.88
CA ARG A 146 -6.03 -6.79 -2.98
C ARG A 146 -7.39 -6.17 -3.25
N ALA A 147 -8.12 -5.76 -2.22
CA ALA A 147 -9.40 -5.09 -2.36
C ALA A 147 -9.26 -3.70 -2.99
N ILE A 148 -8.20 -2.95 -2.67
CA ILE A 148 -7.87 -1.68 -3.32
C ILE A 148 -7.55 -1.93 -4.80
N CYS A 149 -6.73 -2.93 -5.11
CA CYS A 149 -6.45 -3.33 -6.49
C CYS A 149 -7.74 -3.68 -7.25
N TRP A 150 -8.66 -4.43 -6.64
CA TRP A 150 -9.98 -4.73 -7.20
C TRP A 150 -10.83 -3.47 -7.41
N ALA A 151 -10.88 -2.56 -6.42
CA ALA A 151 -11.63 -1.31 -6.50
C ALA A 151 -11.14 -0.40 -7.64
N LEU A 152 -9.86 -0.52 -7.99
CA LEU A 152 -9.21 0.17 -9.10
C LEU A 152 -9.41 -0.50 -10.47
N GLY A 153 -10.12 -1.64 -10.53
CA GLY A 153 -10.33 -2.40 -11.76
C GLY A 153 -9.13 -3.26 -12.16
N GLY A 154 -8.25 -3.60 -11.21
CA GLY A 154 -7.20 -4.60 -11.38
C GLY A 154 -7.81 -5.95 -11.74
N THR A 155 -7.34 -6.55 -12.82
CA THR A 155 -7.95 -7.77 -13.38
C THR A 155 -7.58 -9.00 -12.57
N THR A 156 -8.62 -9.73 -12.17
CA THR A 156 -8.62 -11.17 -11.91
C THR A 156 -8.72 -11.88 -13.26
N SER A 157 -7.66 -11.88 -14.05
CA SER A 157 -7.67 -12.52 -15.38
C SER A 157 -7.81 -14.02 -15.26
#